data_AF-M6HK46-F1
#
_entry.id   AF-M6HK46-F1
#
_cell.length_a   1.000
_cell.length_b   1.000
_cell.length_c   1.000
_cell.angle_alpha   90.00
_cell.angle_beta   90.00
_cell.angle_gamma   90.00
#
_symmetry.space_group_name_H-M   'P 1'
#
loop_
_entity.id
_entity.type
_entity.pdbx_description
1 polymer ?
#
loop_
_entity_poly.entity_id
_entity_poly.type
_entity_poly.pdbx_seq_one_letter_code
_entity_poly.pdbx_strand_id
1 'polypeptide(L)'
;MIKFLNKKTIRLKTFFILLILTLLFPIQWNIFPCACCSNIGERFDSEVDLDSRYIDILEQLRFDSKAFLFLGEKDPESITGIHPASGEYKIKATWKKNRFIFEFRDLENHSGTLIIKLPKKFPFFT
;
A
#
# COMPACT_ATOMS: atom_id res chain seq x y z
N MET A 1 33.21 64.07 -13.96
CA MET A 1 31.82 63.60 -14.21
C MET A 1 31.74 62.20 -14.87
N ILE A 2 32.78 61.35 -14.81
CA ILE A 2 32.84 60.08 -15.58
C ILE A 2 32.57 58.83 -14.70
N LYS A 3 32.78 58.90 -13.38
CA LYS A 3 32.57 57.76 -12.47
C LYS A 3 31.10 57.43 -12.15
N PHE A 4 30.17 58.36 -12.39
CA PHE A 4 28.75 58.18 -12.06
C PHE A 4 27.98 57.36 -13.10
N LEU A 5 28.37 57.46 -14.38
CA LEU A 5 27.73 56.72 -15.47
C LEU A 5 27.99 55.20 -15.34
N ASN A 6 29.22 54.81 -14.97
CA ASN A 6 29.61 53.40 -14.90
C ASN A 6 28.86 52.61 -13.80
N LYS A 7 28.57 53.25 -12.66
CA LYS A 7 27.88 52.61 -11.53
C LYS A 7 26.41 52.27 -11.85
N LYS A 8 25.75 53.06 -12.71
CA LYS A 8 24.36 52.85 -13.13
C LYS A 8 24.24 51.69 -14.13
N THR A 9 25.20 51.57 -15.05
CA THR A 9 25.26 50.48 -16.04
C THR A 9 25.58 49.12 -15.40
N ILE A 10 26.45 49.09 -14.38
CA ILE A 10 26.77 47.85 -13.63
C ILE A 10 25.55 47.35 -12.85
N ARG A 11 24.78 48.26 -12.24
CA ARG A 11 23.56 47.94 -11.47
C ARG A 11 22.42 47.42 -12.37
N LEU A 12 22.32 47.94 -13.59
CA LEU A 12 21.34 47.47 -14.58
C LEU A 12 21.70 46.09 -15.15
N LYS A 13 22.99 45.84 -15.41
CA LYS A 13 23.48 44.52 -15.87
C LYS A 13 23.31 43.43 -14.81
N THR A 14 23.57 43.74 -13.54
CA THR A 14 23.35 42.78 -12.44
C THR A 14 21.88 42.45 -12.25
N PHE A 15 20.98 43.44 -12.40
CA PHE A 15 19.54 43.20 -12.36
C PHE A 15 19.07 42.31 -13.52
N PHE A 16 19.59 42.53 -14.72
CA PHE A 16 19.26 41.72 -15.90
C PHE A 16 19.76 40.28 -15.79
N ILE A 17 20.97 40.08 -15.24
CA ILE A 17 21.52 38.74 -14.97
C ILE A 17 20.68 38.00 -13.92
N LEU A 18 20.28 38.69 -12.84
CA LEU A 18 19.40 38.12 -11.81
C LEU A 18 18.03 37.72 -12.37
N LEU A 19 17.44 38.55 -13.24
CA LEU A 19 16.16 38.28 -13.89
C LEU A 19 16.24 37.05 -14.82
N ILE A 20 17.30 36.95 -15.62
CA ILE A 20 17.54 35.79 -16.50
C ILE A 20 17.77 34.53 -15.65
N LEU A 21 18.51 34.64 -14.54
CA LEU A 21 18.75 33.50 -13.66
C LEU A 21 17.45 32.98 -13.04
N THR A 22 16.52 33.86 -12.65
CA THR A 22 15.20 33.45 -12.14
C THR A 22 14.29 32.82 -13.19
N LEU A 23 14.43 33.20 -14.46
CA LEU A 23 13.66 32.61 -15.58
C LEU A 23 14.20 31.25 -16.02
N LEU A 24 15.47 30.95 -15.74
CA LEU A 24 16.13 29.68 -16.09
C LEU A 24 15.99 28.58 -15.03
N PHE A 25 15.38 28.87 -13.88
CA PHE A 25 14.96 27.81 -12.96
C PHE A 25 13.57 27.35 -13.38
N PRO A 26 13.42 26.24 -14.13
CA PRO A 26 12.11 25.66 -14.33
C PRO A 26 11.59 25.30 -12.95
N ILE A 27 10.47 25.93 -12.57
CA ILE A 27 9.72 25.50 -11.41
C ILE A 27 9.30 24.08 -11.77
N GLN A 28 9.92 23.08 -11.14
CA GLN A 28 9.58 21.69 -11.35
C GLN A 28 8.25 21.45 -10.63
N TRP A 29 7.15 21.84 -11.28
CA TRP A 29 5.84 21.37 -10.87
C TRP A 29 5.84 19.88 -11.21
N ASN A 30 6.04 19.04 -10.19
CA ASN A 30 5.84 17.59 -10.29
C ASN A 30 4.34 17.35 -10.52
N ILE A 31 3.89 17.57 -11.75
CA ILE A 31 2.61 17.12 -12.24
C ILE A 31 2.77 15.60 -12.32
N PHE A 32 1.97 14.85 -11.56
CA PHE A 32 1.93 13.39 -11.60
C PHE A 32 0.87 12.96 -12.63
N PRO A 33 1.17 12.88 -13.94
CA PRO A 33 0.17 12.54 -14.97
C PRO A 33 -0.45 11.16 -14.78
N CYS A 34 0.20 10.29 -14.00
CA CYS A 34 -0.29 8.94 -13.71
C CYS A 34 -1.41 8.90 -12.67
N ALA A 35 -1.77 10.02 -12.04
CA ALA A 35 -2.84 10.06 -11.03
C ALA A 35 -4.24 9.98 -11.64
N CYS A 36 -4.44 10.49 -12.86
CA CYS A 36 -5.76 10.55 -13.50
C CYS A 36 -6.14 9.28 -14.27
N CYS A 37 -5.21 8.33 -14.42
CA CYS A 37 -5.42 7.11 -15.21
C CYS A 37 -5.47 5.83 -14.36
N SER A 38 -5.26 5.91 -13.04
CA SER A 38 -5.40 4.75 -12.15
C SER A 38 -6.84 4.60 -11.72
N ASN A 39 -7.34 3.36 -11.66
CA ASN A 39 -8.62 3.11 -11.00
C ASN A 39 -8.49 3.32 -9.48
N ILE A 40 -9.64 3.55 -8.83
CA ILE A 40 -9.71 3.61 -7.36
C ILE A 40 -9.11 2.32 -6.79
N GLY A 41 -8.14 2.47 -5.89
CA GLY A 41 -7.48 1.34 -5.24
C GLY A 41 -6.23 0.82 -5.94
N GLU A 42 -5.90 1.29 -7.15
CA GLU A 42 -4.68 0.92 -7.86
C GLU A 42 -3.49 1.83 -7.52
N ARG A 43 -3.77 3.05 -7.07
CA ARG A 43 -2.75 4.00 -6.65
C ARG A 43 -2.38 3.75 -5.20
N PHE A 44 -1.16 3.29 -4.99
CA PHE A 44 -0.55 3.35 -3.66
C PHE A 44 -0.25 4.81 -3.32
N ASP A 45 -0.84 5.31 -2.23
CA ASP A 45 -0.61 6.68 -1.79
C ASP A 45 0.37 6.74 -0.63
N SER A 46 0.17 5.91 0.39
CA SER A 46 1.05 5.89 1.56
C SER A 46 0.88 4.63 2.40
N GLU A 47 1.80 4.43 3.34
CA GLU A 47 1.57 3.52 4.46
C GLU A 47 1.07 4.31 5.66
N VAL A 48 -0.02 3.85 6.24
CA VAL A 48 -0.59 4.42 7.47
C VAL A 48 -0.38 3.45 8.63
N ASP A 49 -0.19 4.01 9.82
CA ASP A 49 -0.06 3.21 11.03
C ASP A 49 -1.39 2.52 11.35
N LEU A 50 -1.30 1.25 11.73
CA LEU A 50 -2.44 0.49 12.20
C LEU A 50 -2.72 0.89 13.67
N ASP A 51 -3.41 2.01 13.83
CA ASP A 51 -3.84 2.51 15.13
C ASP A 51 -5.12 1.83 15.65
N SER A 52 -5.54 2.20 16.86
CA SER A 52 -6.69 1.58 17.53
C SER A 52 -7.98 1.65 16.70
N ARG A 53 -8.18 2.68 15.89
CA ARG A 53 -9.40 2.85 15.08
C ARG A 53 -9.55 1.71 14.08
N TYR A 54 -8.45 1.30 13.46
CA TYR A 54 -8.44 0.17 12.53
C TYR A 54 -8.48 -1.16 13.24
N ILE A 55 -7.82 -1.27 14.40
CA ILE A 55 -7.87 -2.49 15.22
C ILE A 55 -9.32 -2.80 15.64
N ASP A 56 -10.06 -1.80 16.11
CA ASP A 56 -11.45 -1.96 16.53
C ASP A 56 -12.35 -2.47 15.39
N ILE A 57 -12.08 -2.04 14.15
CA ILE A 57 -12.78 -2.54 12.95
C ILE A 57 -12.40 -4.01 12.69
N LEU A 58 -11.12 -4.36 12.78
CA LEU A 58 -10.64 -5.72 12.54
C LEU A 58 -11.16 -6.72 13.58
N GLU A 59 -11.33 -6.29 14.83
CA GLU A 59 -11.94 -7.11 15.91
C GLU A 59 -13.43 -7.40 15.68
N GLN A 60 -14.10 -6.56 14.88
CA GLN A 60 -15.50 -6.75 14.52
C GLN A 60 -15.69 -7.69 13.33
N LEU A 61 -14.62 -8.02 12.60
CA LEU A 61 -14.71 -8.96 11.47
C LEU A 61 -15.24 -10.32 11.93
N ARG A 62 -16.16 -10.87 11.13
CA ARG A 62 -16.70 -12.21 11.30
C ARG A 62 -16.45 -12.96 10.00
N PHE A 63 -16.08 -14.22 10.14
CA PHE A 63 -15.83 -15.11 9.01
C PHE A 63 -16.91 -16.18 8.99
N ASP A 64 -17.27 -16.62 7.79
CA ASP A 64 -18.12 -17.79 7.64
C ASP A 64 -17.41 -19.04 8.18
N SER A 65 -18.19 -20.05 8.52
CA SER A 65 -17.74 -21.36 9.02
C SER A 65 -17.11 -22.25 7.96
N LYS A 66 -17.12 -21.83 6.69
CA LYS A 66 -16.60 -22.58 5.54
C LYS A 66 -15.60 -21.74 4.74
N ALA A 67 -14.56 -22.38 4.24
CA ALA A 67 -13.64 -21.82 3.24
C ALA A 67 -13.49 -22.79 2.07
N PHE A 68 -13.32 -22.22 0.89
CA PHE A 68 -13.12 -22.97 -0.35
C PHE A 68 -11.71 -22.70 -0.87
N LEU A 69 -11.05 -23.78 -1.31
CA LEU A 69 -9.74 -23.71 -1.91
C LEU A 69 -9.89 -23.54 -3.43
N PHE A 70 -9.44 -22.40 -3.95
CA PHE A 70 -9.44 -22.11 -5.39
C PHE A 70 -8.02 -22.18 -5.92
N LEU A 71 -7.80 -23.01 -6.95
CA LEU A 71 -6.47 -23.30 -7.49
C LEU A 71 -6.29 -22.89 -8.96
N GLY A 72 -7.30 -22.23 -9.53
CA GLY A 72 -7.33 -21.92 -10.95
C GLY A 72 -7.36 -23.21 -11.78
N GLU A 73 -6.38 -23.38 -12.67
CA GLU A 73 -6.25 -24.54 -13.56
C GLU A 73 -5.61 -25.78 -12.91
N LYS A 74 -5.24 -25.71 -11.63
CA LYS A 74 -4.55 -26.80 -10.93
C LYS A 74 -5.51 -27.65 -10.09
N ASP A 75 -5.30 -28.96 -10.09
CA ASP A 75 -6.04 -29.85 -9.21
C ASP A 75 -5.51 -29.81 -7.76
N PRO A 76 -6.36 -30.02 -6.74
CA PRO A 76 -5.95 -30.09 -5.33
C PRO A 76 -4.85 -31.12 -5.07
N GLU A 77 -4.86 -32.24 -5.81
CA GLU A 77 -3.85 -33.29 -5.72
C GLU A 77 -2.44 -32.82 -6.15
N SER A 78 -2.35 -31.74 -6.94
CA SER A 78 -1.08 -31.17 -7.39
C SER A 78 -0.39 -30.28 -6.36
N ILE A 79 -1.06 -29.96 -5.23
CA ILE A 79 -0.47 -29.13 -4.19
C ILE A 79 0.50 -29.95 -3.35
N THR A 80 1.74 -29.48 -3.30
CA THR A 80 2.77 -29.99 -2.40
C THR A 80 2.77 -29.22 -1.07
N GLY A 81 2.96 -29.94 0.04
CA GLY A 81 3.06 -29.36 1.38
C GLY A 81 1.76 -29.22 2.17
N ILE A 82 0.60 -29.52 1.57
CA ILE A 82 -0.71 -29.48 2.24
C ILE A 82 -1.54 -30.73 1.88
N HIS A 83 -0.91 -31.91 1.87
CA HIS A 83 -1.54 -33.13 1.36
C HIS A 83 -2.16 -34.00 2.48
N PRO A 84 -3.37 -34.54 2.29
CA PRO A 84 -4.27 -34.28 1.16
C PRO A 84 -4.90 -32.88 1.23
N ALA A 85 -4.95 -32.18 0.10
CA ALA A 85 -5.66 -30.91 0.00
C ALA A 85 -7.15 -31.18 -0.24
N SER A 86 -8.02 -30.37 0.36
CA SER A 86 -9.47 -30.47 0.20
C SER A 86 -10.00 -29.22 -0.51
N GLY A 87 -11.08 -29.38 -1.28
CA GLY A 87 -11.75 -28.24 -1.91
C GLY A 87 -12.52 -27.38 -0.90
N GLU A 88 -12.98 -27.96 0.21
CA GLU A 88 -13.75 -27.29 1.26
C GLU A 88 -13.17 -27.58 2.65
N TYR A 89 -13.09 -26.55 3.48
CA TYR A 89 -12.67 -26.64 4.86
C TYR A 89 -13.70 -26.00 5.78
N LYS A 90 -13.98 -26.64 6.91
CA LYS A 90 -14.58 -25.96 8.05
C LYS A 90 -13.54 -25.05 8.67
N ILE A 91 -13.92 -23.82 8.99
CA ILE A 91 -13.02 -22.84 9.58
C ILE A 91 -13.56 -22.37 10.92
N LYS A 92 -12.63 -22.10 11.83
CA LYS A 92 -12.87 -21.32 13.02
C LYS A 92 -11.83 -20.20 13.10
N ALA A 93 -12.29 -18.97 12.99
CA ALA A 93 -11.46 -17.78 13.13
C ALA A 93 -11.53 -17.26 14.57
N THR A 94 -10.38 -17.01 15.18
CA THR A 94 -10.27 -16.42 16.51
C THR A 94 -9.32 -15.23 16.48
N TRP A 95 -9.70 -14.15 17.15
CA TRP A 95 -8.82 -13.03 17.41
C TRP A 95 -8.15 -13.19 18.78
N LYS A 96 -6.81 -13.11 18.84
CA LYS A 96 -6.07 -13.20 20.10
C LYS A 96 -4.73 -12.47 20.02
N LYS A 97 -4.49 -11.54 20.95
CA LYS A 97 -3.20 -10.83 21.10
C LYS A 97 -2.70 -10.19 19.79
N ASN A 98 -3.57 -9.48 19.08
CA ASN A 98 -3.26 -8.83 17.80
C ASN A 98 -2.84 -9.82 16.70
N ARG A 99 -3.53 -10.97 16.65
CA ARG A 99 -3.36 -12.01 15.64
C ARG A 99 -4.71 -12.60 15.30
N PHE A 100 -4.92 -12.88 14.03
CA PHE A 100 -5.93 -13.81 13.59
C PHE A 100 -5.37 -15.22 13.62
N ILE A 101 -6.14 -16.14 14.18
CA ILE A 101 -5.86 -17.57 14.20
C ILE A 101 -7.00 -18.24 13.45
N PHE A 102 -6.69 -18.90 12.35
CA PHE A 102 -7.63 -19.67 11.56
C PHE A 102 -7.33 -21.15 11.74
N GLU A 103 -8.27 -21.85 12.34
CA GLU A 103 -8.24 -23.30 12.47
C GLU A 103 -9.05 -23.89 11.31
N PHE A 104 -8.40 -24.67 10.46
CA PHE A 104 -9.02 -25.34 9.32
C PHE A 104 -9.20 -26.82 9.61
N ARG A 105 -10.28 -27.40 9.08
CA ARG A 105 -10.55 -28.82 9.17
C ARG A 105 -11.22 -29.31 7.89
N ASP A 106 -10.67 -30.35 7.28
CA ASP A 106 -11.25 -30.95 6.07
C ASP A 106 -12.38 -31.94 6.40
N LEU A 107 -12.92 -32.59 5.37
CA LEU A 107 -13.98 -33.60 5.50
C LEU A 107 -13.49 -34.89 6.16
N GLU A 108 -12.20 -35.21 6.04
CA GLU A 108 -11.55 -36.37 6.67
C GLU A 108 -11.06 -36.08 8.09
N ASN A 109 -11.38 -34.88 8.60
CA ASN A 109 -11.08 -34.41 9.95
C ASN A 109 -9.58 -34.09 10.19
N HIS A 110 -8.75 -34.00 9.15
CA HIS A 110 -7.41 -33.43 9.25
C HIS A 110 -7.50 -31.94 9.57
N SER A 111 -6.53 -31.44 10.35
CA SER A 111 -6.55 -30.06 10.84
C SER A 111 -5.27 -29.31 10.49
N GLY A 112 -5.42 -28.02 10.18
CA GLY A 112 -4.32 -27.08 9.99
C GLY A 112 -4.58 -25.76 10.71
N THR A 113 -3.54 -24.98 10.95
CA THR A 113 -3.67 -23.65 11.57
C THR A 113 -2.87 -22.61 10.81
N LEU A 114 -3.52 -21.52 10.43
CA LEU A 114 -2.88 -20.31 9.91
C LEU A 114 -2.93 -19.21 10.96
N ILE A 115 -1.77 -18.64 11.28
CA ILE A 115 -1.67 -17.51 12.21
C ILE A 115 -1.21 -16.30 11.43
N ILE A 116 -2.05 -15.28 11.35
CA ILE A 116 -1.74 -14.00 10.72
C ILE A 116 -1.51 -12.98 11.82
N LYS A 117 -0.28 -12.50 11.94
CA LYS A 117 0.05 -11.38 12.82
C LYS A 117 -0.32 -10.08 12.11
N LEU A 118 -0.97 -9.16 12.84
CA LEU A 118 -1.26 -7.86 12.23
C LEU A 118 0.02 -7.08 11.95
N PRO A 119 0.09 -6.45 10.76
CA PRO A 119 1.21 -5.58 10.45
C PRO A 119 1.10 -4.30 11.28
N LYS A 120 2.24 -3.62 11.49
CA LYS A 120 2.25 -2.32 12.19
C LYS A 120 1.69 -1.20 11.31
N LYS A 121 1.81 -1.36 10.00
CA LYS A 121 1.37 -0.43 8.98
C LYS A 121 0.61 -1.17 7.91
N PHE A 122 -0.31 -0.49 7.24
CA PHE A 122 -0.98 -1.05 6.08
C PHE A 122 -0.97 -0.03 4.93
N PRO A 123 -0.93 -0.52 3.68
CA PRO A 123 -0.99 0.35 2.52
C PRO A 123 -2.38 0.99 2.41
N PHE A 124 -2.40 2.30 2.23
CA PHE A 124 -3.58 3.09 1.92
C PHE A 124 -3.60 3.38 0.42
N PHE A 125 -4.76 3.12 -0.18
CA PHE A 125 -5.02 3.32 -1.60
C PHE A 125 -6.25 4.21 -1.75
N THR A 126 -6.22 5.13 -2.71
CA THR A 126 -7.35 6.00 -3.07
C THR A 126 -7.81 5.75 -4.50
#